data_AF-A0A6P0X7K2-F1
#
_entry.id   AF-A0A6P0X7K2-F1
#
_cell.length_a   1.000
_cell.length_b   1.000
_cell.length_c   1.000
_cell.angle_alpha   90.00
_cell.angle_beta   90.00
_cell.angle_gamma   90.00
#
_symmetry.space_group_name_H-M   'P 1'
#
loop_
_entity.id
_entity.type
_entity.pdbx_description
1 polymer ?
#
loop_
_entity_poly.entity_id
_entity_poly.type
_entity_poly.pdbx_seq_one_letter_code
_entity_poly.pdbx_strand_id
1 'polypeptide(L)' 'LQEHMALQELRKAMAFTQEQIAQELGMDQGNLSKLERRTDLMLSTLRRYIEAMGGSLKIIAEFPEKPPIEVTGFENTF' A
#
# COMPACT_ATOMS: atom_id res chain seq x y z
N LEU A 1 15.11 -3.74 5.40
CA LEU A 1 13.95 -2.82 5.28
C LEU A 1 13.62 -2.33 6.68
N GLN A 2 13.26 -1.06 6.84
CA GLN A 2 12.77 -0.49 8.11
C GLN A 2 11.41 -1.09 8.48
N GLU A 3 11.08 -1.10 9.79
CA GLU A 3 9.80 -1.60 10.30
C GLU A 3 8.60 -0.75 9.86
N HIS A 4 8.80 0.55 9.59
CA HIS A 4 7.77 1.46 9.10
C HIS A 4 8.30 2.30 7.94
N MET A 5 7.52 2.40 6.87
CA MET A 5 7.83 3.20 5.68
C MET A 5 6.55 3.85 5.15
N ALA A 6 6.66 5.09 4.67
CA ALA A 6 5.63 5.68 3.83
C ALA A 6 5.57 4.98 2.46
N LEU A 7 4.46 5.10 1.72
CA LEU A 7 4.30 4.43 0.42
C LEU A 7 5.37 4.81 -0.60
N GLN A 8 5.82 6.06 -0.58
CA GLN A 8 6.90 6.53 -1.44
C GLN A 8 8.23 5.84 -1.11
N GLU A 9 8.52 5.64 0.18
CA GLU A 9 9.74 4.99 0.64
C GLU A 9 9.71 3.50 0.32
N LEU A 10 8.57 2.85 0.60
CA LEU A 10 8.34 1.45 0.26
C LEU A 10 8.52 1.21 -1.24
N ARG A 11 7.90 2.03 -2.10
CA ARG A 11 8.03 1.89 -3.55
C ARG A 11 9.47 2.01 -4.04
N LYS A 12 10.22 2.99 -3.52
CA LYS A 12 11.65 3.14 -3.84
C LYS A 12 12.46 1.94 -3.34
N ALA A 13 12.17 1.45 -2.15
CA ALA A 13 12.86 0.27 -1.59
C ALA A 13 12.61 -1.00 -2.43
N MET A 14 11.45 -1.08 -3.08
CA MET A 14 11.10 -2.13 -4.04
C MET A 14 11.55 -1.84 -5.48
N ALA A 15 12.33 -0.78 -5.71
CA ALA A 15 12.89 -0.39 -7.01
C ALA A 15 11.87 -0.05 -8.12
N PHE A 16 10.66 0.40 -7.74
CA PHE A 16 9.65 0.86 -8.70
C PHE A 16 9.66 2.38 -8.87
N THR A 17 9.42 2.86 -10.09
CA THR A 17 9.18 4.27 -10.39
C THR A 17 7.71 4.64 -10.18
N GLN A 18 7.42 5.95 -10.07
CA GLN A 18 6.04 6.41 -10.03
C GLN A 18 5.29 6.11 -11.34
N GLU A 19 5.98 6.17 -12.49
CA GLU A 19 5.37 5.89 -13.80
C GLU A 19 4.93 4.43 -13.91
N GLN A 20 5.75 3.49 -13.44
CA GLN A 20 5.43 2.06 -13.44
C GLN A 20 4.16 1.77 -12.62
N ILE A 21 4.09 2.30 -11.40
CA ILE A 21 2.91 2.07 -10.54
C ILE A 21 1.68 2.82 -11.07
N ALA A 22 1.86 4.03 -11.59
CA ALA A 22 0.76 4.80 -12.17
C ALA A 22 0.14 4.07 -13.37
N GLN A 23 0.98 3.50 -14.24
CA GLN A 23 0.55 2.67 -15.36
C GLN A 23 -0.26 1.45 -14.90
N GLU A 24 0.26 0.70 -13.93
CA GLU A 24 -0.41 -0.49 -13.39
C GLU A 24 -1.77 -0.15 -12.76
N LEU A 25 -1.87 1.00 -12.10
CA LEU A 25 -3.09 1.46 -11.46
C LEU A 25 -4.07 2.17 -12.41
N GLY A 26 -3.68 2.41 -13.67
CA GLY A 26 -4.47 3.15 -14.65
C GLY A 26 -4.66 4.63 -14.29
N MET A 27 -3.65 5.26 -13.69
CA MET A 27 -3.65 6.68 -13.31
C MET A 27 -2.42 7.41 -13.87
N ASP A 28 -2.45 8.74 -13.89
CA ASP A 28 -1.26 9.53 -14.21
C ASP A 28 -0.30 9.63 -13.01
N GLN A 29 0.97 9.91 -13.31
CA GLN A 29 2.04 10.04 -12.31
C GLN A 29 1.80 11.19 -11.32
N GLY A 30 1.11 12.26 -11.72
CA GLY A 30 0.74 13.37 -10.83
C GLY A 30 -0.28 12.95 -9.78
N ASN A 31 -1.29 12.17 -10.17
CA ASN A 31 -2.27 11.58 -9.28
C ASN A 31 -1.63 10.55 -8.33
N LEU A 32 -0.67 9.75 -8.80
CA LEU A 32 0.09 8.85 -7.94
C LEU A 32 0.93 9.61 -6.90
N SER A 33 1.60 10.69 -7.31
CA SER A 33 2.39 11.52 -6.38
C SER A 33 1.51 12.15 -5.29
N LYS A 34 0.28 12.56 -5.61
CA LYS A 34 -0.70 13.00 -4.62
C LYS A 34 -1.15 11.86 -3.71
N LEU A 35 -1.37 10.67 -4.27
CA LEU A 35 -1.77 9.47 -3.52
C LEU A 35 -0.75 9.12 -2.44
N GLU A 36 0.54 9.08 -2.78
CA GLU A 36 1.63 8.76 -1.83
C GLU A 36 1.74 9.75 -0.64
N ARG A 37 1.21 10.97 -0.80
CA ARG A 37 1.26 12.03 0.21
C ARG A 37 0.01 12.11 1.08
N ARG A 38 -1.06 11.39 0.75
CA ARG A 38 -2.30 11.40 1.53
C ARG A 38 -2.12 10.59 2.80
N THR A 39 -2.68 11.11 3.89
CA THR A 39 -2.72 10.44 5.20
C THR A 39 -3.93 9.51 5.35
N ASP A 40 -4.93 9.66 4.48
CA ASP A 40 -6.13 8.83 4.46
C ASP A 40 -6.35 8.25 3.07
N LEU A 41 -6.28 6.93 2.99
CA LEU A 41 -6.36 6.16 1.75
C LEU A 41 -7.41 5.07 1.92
N MET A 42 -8.29 4.92 0.92
CA MET A 42 -9.15 3.75 0.85
C MET A 42 -8.30 2.48 0.83
N LEU A 43 -8.66 1.50 1.66
CA LEU A 43 -7.95 0.21 1.76
C LEU A 43 -7.86 -0.51 0.41
N SER A 44 -8.89 -0.40 -0.42
CA SER A 44 -8.88 -0.95 -1.78
C SER A 44 -7.80 -0.32 -2.66
N THR A 45 -7.56 0.98 -2.55
CA THR A 45 -6.50 1.69 -3.26
C THR A 45 -5.12 1.29 -2.75
N LEU A 46 -4.96 1.22 -1.42
CA LEU A 46 -3.71 0.75 -0.80
C LEU A 46 -3.38 -0.67 -1.24
N ARG A 47 -4.37 -1.57 -1.26
CA ARG A 47 -4.20 -2.95 -1.72
C ARG A 47 -3.70 -3.00 -3.16
N ARG A 48 -4.41 -2.34 -4.09
CA ARG A 48 -4.01 -2.27 -5.50
C ARG A 48 -2.60 -1.72 -5.66
N TYR A 49 -2.22 -0.70 -4.88
CA TYR A 49 -0.89 -0.12 -4.92
C TYR A 49 0.21 -1.12 -4.51
N ILE A 50 -0.04 -1.90 -3.45
CA ILE A 50 0.88 -2.96 -2.99
C ILE A 50 0.95 -4.11 -4.00
N GLU A 51 -0.18 -4.52 -4.57
CA GLU A 51 -0.28 -5.55 -5.61
C GLU A 51 0.44 -5.14 -6.90
N ALA A 52 0.38 -3.85 -7.27
CA ALA A 52 1.12 -3.30 -8.40
C ALA A 52 2.64 -3.39 -8.24
N MET A 53 3.13 -3.50 -7.00
CA MET A 53 4.54 -3.77 -6.69
C MET A 53 4.85 -5.27 -6.56
N GLY A 54 3.88 -6.15 -6.85
CA GLY A 54 3.99 -7.60 -6.68
C GLY A 54 3.87 -8.08 -5.23
N GLY A 55 3.39 -7.21 -4.33
CA GLY A 55 3.19 -7.53 -2.91
C GLY A 55 1.77 -7.98 -2.57
N SER A 56 1.56 -8.35 -1.32
CA SER A 56 0.23 -8.58 -0.74
C SER A 56 0.04 -7.71 0.50
N LEU A 57 -1.16 -7.11 0.63
CA LEU A 57 -1.51 -6.28 1.78
C LEU A 57 -2.13 -7.14 2.89
N LYS A 58 -1.52 -7.10 4.08
CA LYS A 58 -2.10 -7.57 5.34
C LYS A 58 -2.41 -6.40 6.26
N ILE A 59 -3.54 -6.45 6.95
CA ILE A 59 -3.91 -5.47 7.98
C ILE A 59 -3.68 -6.11 9.33
N ILE A 60 -2.85 -5.49 10.16
CA ILE A 60 -2.48 -5.99 11.48
C ILE A 60 -3.01 -5.05 12.55
N ALA A 61 -3.71 -5.59 13.54
CA ALA A 61 -4.12 -4.89 14.75
C ALA A 61 -3.19 -5.26 15.91
N GLU A 62 -2.59 -4.25 16.54
CA GLU A 62 -1.70 -4.41 17.69
C GLU A 62 -2.41 -4.01 18.99
N PHE A 63 -2.26 -4.83 20.02
CA PHE A 63 -2.76 -4.57 21.36
C PHE A 63 -1.63 -4.85 22.37
N PRO A 64 -1.45 -4.03 23.42
CA PRO A 64 -0.31 -4.15 24.34
C PRO A 64 -0.08 -5.54 24.97
N GLU A 65 -1.12 -6.36 25.06
CA GLU A 65 -1.10 -7.67 25.73
C GLU A 65 -1.46 -8.84 24.82
N LYS A 66 -1.55 -8.62 23.50
CA LYS A 66 -1.88 -9.69 22.55
C LYS A 66 -0.82 -9.75 21.44
N PRO A 67 -0.53 -10.95 20.92
CA PRO A 67 0.19 -11.05 19.65
C PRO A 67 -0.51 -10.24 18.56
N PRO A 68 0.21 -9.72 17.55
CA PRO A 68 -0.40 -9.02 16.43
C PRO A 68 -1.48 -9.89 15.76
N ILE A 69 -2.66 -9.32 15.56
CA ILE A 69 -3.81 -10.02 14.99
C ILE A 69 -3.99 -9.56 13.55
N GLU A 70 -3.96 -10.50 12.60
CA GLU A 70 -4.35 -10.21 11.22
C GLU A 70 -5.86 -10.01 11.14
N VAL A 71 -6.27 -8.84 10.64
CA VAL A 71 -7.68 -8.48 10.49
C VAL A 71 -8.16 -8.89 9.11
N THR A 72 -9.09 -9.83 9.07
CA THR A 72 -9.70 -10.37 7.85
C THR A 72 -11.04 -9.69 7.56
N GLY A 73 -11.65 -9.97 6.40
CA GLY A 73 -12.92 -9.35 5.97
C GLY A 73 -12.77 -8.09 5.12
N PHE A 74 -11.54 -7.71 4.79
CA PHE A 74 -11.20 -6.63 3.84
C PHE A 74 -10.60 -7.18 2.52
N GLU A 75 -10.89 -8.44 2.23
CA GLU A 75 -10.54 -9.06 0.95
C GLU A 75 -11.61 -8.64 -0.06
N ASN A 76 -11.20 -8.17 -1.24
CA ASN A 76 -12.16 -7.77 -2.27
C ASN A 76 -13.00 -8.99 -2.67
N THR A 77 -14.27 -8.99 -2.28
CA THR A 77 -15.29 -9.69 -3.06
C THR A 77 -15.48 -8.86 -4.33
N PHE A 78 -15.15 -9.48 -5.47
CA PHE A 78 -15.14 -8.88 -6.81
C PHE A 78 -16.29 -7.92 -7.11
#